data_AF-A0A7R7T3H0-F1
#
_entry.id   AF-A0A7R7T3H0-F1
#
_cell.length_a   1.000
_cell.length_b   1.000
_cell.length_c   1.000
_cell.angle_alpha   90.00
_cell.angle_beta   90.00
_cell.angle_gamma   90.00
#
_symmetry.space_group_name_H-M   'P 1'
#
loop_
_entity.id
_entity.type
_entity.pdbx_description
1 polymer ?
#
loop_
_entity_poly.entity_id
_entity_poly.type
_entity_poly.pdbx_seq_one_letter_code
_entity_poly.pdbx_strand_id
1 'polypeptide(L)'
;MSIVLLSALWIHVAACVLLTGSFSLLLLAGPPPNPIFRRWEGGVLASARWLAIAALLSGVVWLAARTASFEGRAEAAFDPDAILHAMLDTWPGLVLMARLGLLLVLAVLLQLRADVTAKRDWYAVRGEAFALAAVALVLFAASGHSAAISDSLWPQVNDMAHLLSAGVWVGGLPALALLLHAASRSGARPDPYAIRTMQRFSRIALVAVLILAGSGSVSAWLLLEGVPGLLGTLHGHLLLAKFALLFFALLLAAASRARLASLAGSDEATSSQTARAMAWYIAVEAGLVILLVGFASAMTVTAPARHEDPAWPLPFRLSFDAITDGTTSQLFLLPVILLLLAGLAFVLASLVYPGRRRAMITAGAIAVLASFGSALGLWPFVVQAYPTSFVSPPIPYQVGSIVEGMNLSQAAKTDSPASPSPQGYPSASSERRTPGDEFGLLKAEAGELSDEQRWSVVNYLRTAEAAQDERRIGPEVVPDGAWLAAPDFPIAMGTLTPGLLRDYRNRKMVLLVLYSLPDSRERMTELARRYGALSVLGVEVVAVAPTGSPERVAELGASPPALFPVVTEGNEDITAAYRLFAPADTHTEILIDRQGYIRAIWRGSETGMPEASSVQAQVEKLNEEKTPPPLPELHIH
;
A
#
# COMPACT_ATOMS: atom_id res chain seq x y z
N MET A 1 -15.31 18.07 -12.03
CA MET A 1 -16.05 16.90 -11.51
C MET A 1 -15.62 16.54 -10.09
N SER A 2 -14.32 16.42 -9.80
CA SER A 2 -13.79 15.92 -8.52
C SER A 2 -14.22 16.71 -7.27
N ILE A 3 -14.36 18.05 -7.34
CA ILE A 3 -14.80 18.87 -6.20
C ILE A 3 -16.26 18.58 -5.82
N VAL A 4 -17.15 18.39 -6.80
CA VAL A 4 -18.57 18.10 -6.56
C VAL A 4 -18.72 16.72 -5.95
N LEU A 5 -18.02 15.72 -6.50
CA LEU A 5 -17.98 14.36 -5.97
C LEU A 5 -17.51 14.35 -4.50
N LEU A 6 -16.39 15.03 -4.20
CA LEU A 6 -15.83 15.12 -2.86
C LEU A 6 -16.78 15.85 -1.89
N SER A 7 -17.32 17.00 -2.29
CA SER A 7 -18.22 17.80 -1.46
C SER A 7 -19.49 17.01 -1.11
N ALA A 8 -20.10 16.35 -2.11
CA ALA A 8 -21.29 15.54 -1.91
C ALA A 8 -21.01 14.35 -0.98
N LEU A 9 -19.90 13.64 -1.21
CA LEU A 9 -19.48 12.53 -0.35
C LEU A 9 -19.24 12.99 1.09
N TRP A 10 -18.52 14.09 1.29
CA TRP A 10 -18.22 14.59 2.63
C TRP A 10 -19.50 14.98 3.37
N ILE A 11 -20.40 15.74 2.75
CA ILE A 11 -21.67 16.13 3.36
C ILE A 11 -22.50 14.88 3.69
N HIS A 12 -22.56 13.92 2.78
CA HIS A 12 -23.33 12.69 2.97
C HIS A 12 -22.81 11.86 4.15
N VAL A 13 -21.51 11.60 4.20
CA VAL A 13 -20.89 10.79 5.28
C VAL A 13 -20.94 11.55 6.61
N ALA A 14 -20.65 12.86 6.62
CA ALA A 14 -20.73 13.67 7.82
C ALA A 14 -22.15 13.69 8.40
N ALA A 15 -23.18 13.84 7.55
CA ALA A 15 -24.57 13.79 8.00
C ALA A 15 -24.94 12.43 8.61
N CYS A 16 -24.53 11.32 8.00
CA CYS A 16 -24.75 9.97 8.53
C CYS A 16 -24.04 9.73 9.87
N VAL A 17 -22.80 10.21 10.01
CA VAL A 17 -22.03 10.17 11.26
C VAL A 17 -22.72 10.98 12.35
N LEU A 18 -23.12 12.22 12.05
CA LEU A 18 -23.81 13.11 12.98
C LEU A 18 -25.17 12.57 13.43
N LEU A 19 -25.94 11.95 12.54
CA LEU A 19 -27.20 11.27 12.88
C LEU A 19 -26.95 10.13 13.87
N THR A 20 -26.04 9.22 13.54
CA THR A 20 -25.69 8.06 14.38
C THR A 20 -25.26 8.50 15.78
N GLY A 21 -24.35 9.46 15.88
CA GLY A 21 -23.86 9.93 17.17
C GLY A 21 -24.86 10.78 17.96
N SER A 22 -25.75 11.53 17.29
CA SER A 22 -26.83 12.26 17.96
C SER A 22 -27.76 11.30 18.71
N PHE A 23 -28.24 10.25 18.06
CA PHE A 23 -29.13 9.27 18.71
C PHE A 23 -28.39 8.40 19.73
N SER A 24 -27.14 8.04 19.47
CA SER A 24 -26.28 7.37 20.47
C SER A 24 -26.16 8.21 21.74
N LEU A 25 -25.86 9.51 21.62
CA LEU A 25 -25.75 10.39 22.78
C LEU A 25 -27.09 10.56 23.52
N LEU A 26 -28.20 10.72 22.79
CA LEU A 26 -29.53 10.78 23.40
C LEU A 26 -29.77 9.53 24.26
N LEU A 27 -29.55 8.33 23.71
CA LEU A 27 -29.71 7.07 24.44
C LEU A 27 -28.83 6.99 25.69
N LEU A 28 -27.59 7.50 25.63
CA LEU A 28 -26.67 7.55 26.77
C LEU A 28 -27.11 8.53 27.87
N ALA A 29 -27.67 9.66 27.47
CA ALA A 29 -28.21 10.68 28.37
C ALA A 29 -29.49 10.19 29.06
N GLY A 30 -30.37 9.55 28.31
CA GLY A 30 -31.70 9.11 28.73
C GLY A 30 -32.76 10.22 28.65
N PRO A 31 -33.99 9.97 29.11
CA PRO A 31 -35.06 10.96 29.07
C PRO A 31 -34.72 12.23 29.88
N PRO A 32 -34.93 13.44 29.32
CA PRO A 32 -34.57 14.68 29.98
C PRO A 32 -35.44 14.97 31.21
N PRO A 33 -34.85 15.24 32.39
CA PRO A 33 -35.59 15.39 33.64
C PRO A 33 -36.26 16.77 33.82
N ASN A 34 -35.79 17.80 33.10
CA ASN A 34 -36.25 19.18 33.29
C ASN A 34 -36.49 19.90 31.94
N PRO A 35 -37.18 21.06 31.94
CA PRO A 35 -37.50 21.79 30.71
C PRO A 35 -36.28 22.27 29.91
N ILE A 36 -35.15 22.55 30.58
CA ILE A 36 -33.90 22.99 29.94
C ILE A 36 -33.36 21.87 29.04
N PHE A 37 -33.29 20.64 29.56
CA PHE A 37 -32.81 19.49 28.79
C PHE A 37 -33.82 18.98 27.76
N ARG A 38 -35.13 19.22 27.96
CA ARG A 38 -36.14 18.99 26.91
C ARG A 38 -35.94 19.93 25.72
N ARG A 39 -35.57 21.20 25.95
CA ARG A 39 -35.22 22.14 24.87
C ARG A 39 -33.94 21.70 24.13
N TRP A 40 -32.94 21.20 24.87
CA TRP A 40 -31.74 20.62 24.27
C TRP A 40 -32.07 19.42 23.38
N GLU A 41 -32.85 18.45 23.88
CA GLU A 41 -33.29 17.30 23.08
C GLU A 41 -34.05 17.76 21.83
N GLY A 42 -35.00 18.69 21.98
CA GLY A 42 -35.73 19.27 20.86
C GLY A 42 -34.84 19.92 19.81
N GLY A 43 -33.77 20.60 20.23
CA GLY A 43 -32.73 21.15 19.36
C GLY A 43 -31.96 20.08 18.61
N VAL A 44 -31.53 19.01 19.30
CA VAL A 44 -30.85 17.86 18.66
C VAL A 44 -31.75 17.20 17.62
N LEU A 45 -33.03 17.00 17.92
CA LEU A 45 -33.99 16.41 16.98
C LEU A 45 -34.29 17.34 15.79
N ALA A 46 -34.34 18.65 16.00
CA ALA A 46 -34.48 19.62 14.93
C ALA A 46 -33.28 19.56 13.98
N SER A 47 -32.06 19.51 14.52
CA SER A 47 -30.84 19.32 13.73
C SER A 47 -30.84 17.98 13.00
N ALA A 48 -31.27 16.89 13.65
CA ALA A 48 -31.35 15.57 13.03
C ALA A 48 -32.27 15.53 11.80
N ARG A 49 -33.37 16.29 11.78
CA ARG A 49 -34.23 16.41 10.60
C ARG A 49 -33.50 17.03 9.42
N TRP A 50 -32.80 18.13 9.65
CA TRP A 50 -32.00 18.79 8.61
C TRP A 50 -30.84 17.92 8.15
N LEU A 51 -30.19 17.19 9.05
CA LEU A 51 -29.14 16.23 8.71
C LEU A 51 -29.68 15.07 7.86
N ALA A 52 -30.87 14.54 8.15
CA ALA A 52 -31.48 13.48 7.34
C ALA A 52 -31.78 13.97 5.91
N ILE A 53 -32.32 15.19 5.76
CA ILE A 53 -32.53 15.82 4.45
C ILE A 53 -31.19 16.02 3.73
N ALA A 54 -30.19 16.57 4.42
CA ALA A 54 -28.86 16.77 3.86
C ALA A 54 -28.23 15.44 3.41
N ALA A 55 -28.34 14.37 4.18
CA ALA A 55 -27.84 13.04 3.83
C ALA A 55 -28.52 12.47 2.57
N LEU A 56 -29.83 12.63 2.44
CA LEU A 56 -30.58 12.20 1.26
C LEU A 56 -30.17 12.98 0.01
N LEU A 57 -30.20 14.32 0.07
CA LEU A 57 -29.86 15.18 -1.08
C LEU A 57 -28.41 15.00 -1.52
N SER A 58 -27.47 15.00 -0.58
CA SER A 58 -26.05 14.77 -0.89
C SER A 58 -25.79 13.35 -1.39
N GLY A 59 -26.54 12.34 -0.95
CA GLY A 59 -26.45 10.97 -1.46
C GLY A 59 -26.86 10.86 -2.93
N VAL A 60 -27.93 11.57 -3.33
CA VAL A 60 -28.36 11.66 -4.73
C VAL A 60 -27.34 12.40 -5.59
N VAL A 61 -26.82 13.54 -5.12
CA VAL A 61 -25.76 14.28 -5.84
C VAL A 61 -24.48 13.45 -5.96
N TRP A 62 -24.12 12.71 -4.90
CA TRP A 62 -22.96 11.82 -4.91
C TRP A 62 -23.10 10.71 -5.94
N LEU A 63 -24.27 10.07 -6.03
CA LEU A 63 -24.58 9.08 -7.07
C LEU A 63 -24.40 9.66 -8.47
N ALA A 64 -25.04 10.79 -8.76
CA ALA A 64 -24.96 11.45 -10.07
C ALA A 64 -23.51 11.82 -10.44
N ALA A 65 -22.76 12.40 -9.51
CA ALA A 65 -21.35 12.75 -9.71
C ALA A 65 -20.47 11.51 -9.93
N ARG A 66 -20.78 10.39 -9.26
CA ARG A 66 -20.08 9.13 -9.42
C ARG A 66 -20.35 8.49 -10.78
N THR A 67 -21.60 8.50 -11.24
CA THR A 67 -21.99 8.03 -12.59
C THR A 67 -21.21 8.78 -13.67
N ALA A 68 -21.14 10.12 -13.59
CA ALA A 68 -20.34 10.91 -14.52
C ALA A 68 -18.84 10.60 -14.50
N SER A 69 -18.29 10.26 -13.33
CA SER A 69 -16.90 9.84 -13.22
C SER A 69 -16.64 8.47 -13.84
N PHE A 70 -17.58 7.53 -13.73
CA PHE A 70 -17.45 6.20 -14.33
C PHE A 70 -17.62 6.20 -15.85
N GLU A 71 -18.58 6.97 -16.36
CA GLU A 71 -18.85 7.10 -17.79
C GLU A 71 -17.86 8.01 -18.54
N GLY A 72 -16.97 8.70 -17.81
CA GLY A 72 -16.01 9.64 -18.40
C GLY A 72 -16.61 10.89 -19.04
N ARG A 73 -17.94 11.11 -18.93
CA ARG A 73 -18.67 12.25 -19.49
C ARG A 73 -19.53 12.94 -18.42
N ALA A 74 -19.51 14.26 -18.38
CA ALA A 74 -20.23 15.04 -17.37
C ALA A 74 -21.75 14.94 -17.49
N GLU A 75 -22.26 14.78 -18.72
CA GLU A 75 -23.70 14.69 -19.03
C GLU A 75 -24.36 13.46 -18.40
N ALA A 76 -23.60 12.39 -18.14
CA ALA A 76 -24.11 11.18 -17.50
C ALA A 76 -24.64 11.43 -16.08
N ALA A 77 -24.28 12.55 -15.43
CA ALA A 77 -24.85 12.94 -14.14
C ALA A 77 -26.34 13.34 -14.22
N PHE A 78 -26.85 13.62 -15.42
CA PHE A 78 -28.24 14.02 -15.65
C PHE A 78 -29.00 13.05 -16.57
N ASP A 79 -28.33 12.00 -17.02
CA ASP A 79 -28.84 10.98 -17.92
C ASP A 79 -29.56 9.88 -17.11
N PRO A 80 -30.90 9.76 -17.21
CA PRO A 80 -31.67 8.81 -16.41
C PRO A 80 -31.25 7.36 -16.66
N ASP A 81 -30.89 7.01 -17.89
CA ASP A 81 -30.50 5.65 -18.24
C ASP A 81 -29.14 5.33 -17.62
N ALA A 82 -28.16 6.22 -17.74
CA ALA A 82 -26.85 6.03 -17.12
C ALA A 82 -26.93 5.92 -15.58
N ILE A 83 -27.77 6.74 -14.95
CA ILE A 83 -28.01 6.67 -13.50
C ILE A 83 -28.67 5.35 -13.13
N LEU A 84 -29.66 4.89 -13.90
CA LEU A 84 -30.36 3.63 -13.64
C LEU A 84 -29.42 2.42 -13.73
N HIS A 85 -28.60 2.35 -14.78
CA HIS A 85 -27.58 1.30 -14.92
C HIS A 85 -26.58 1.35 -13.75
N ALA A 86 -26.08 2.55 -13.39
CA ALA A 86 -25.19 2.70 -12.24
C ALA A 86 -25.83 2.26 -10.91
N MET A 87 -27.15 2.45 -10.75
CA MET A 87 -27.89 2.07 -9.54
C MET A 87 -28.20 0.58 -9.45
N LEU A 88 -28.66 -0.03 -10.54
CA LEU A 88 -29.21 -1.38 -10.54
C LEU A 88 -28.18 -2.44 -10.93
N ASP A 89 -27.28 -2.12 -11.84
CA ASP A 89 -26.33 -3.10 -12.41
C ASP A 89 -25.00 -3.11 -11.67
N THR A 90 -24.82 -2.23 -10.67
CA THR A 90 -23.60 -2.17 -9.86
C THR A 90 -23.87 -2.44 -8.40
N TRP A 91 -22.99 -3.24 -7.77
CA TRP A 91 -23.04 -3.51 -6.34
C TRP A 91 -23.00 -2.23 -5.48
N PRO A 92 -22.12 -1.24 -5.74
CA PRO A 92 -22.14 0.02 -4.98
C PRO A 92 -23.43 0.82 -5.14
N GLY A 93 -24.09 0.74 -6.30
CA GLY A 93 -25.40 1.36 -6.56
C GLY A 93 -26.50 0.76 -5.69
N LEU A 94 -26.59 -0.58 -5.64
CA LEU A 94 -27.56 -1.30 -4.80
C LEU A 94 -27.38 -0.98 -3.31
N VAL A 95 -26.13 -0.96 -2.83
CA VAL A 95 -25.81 -0.60 -1.44
C VAL A 95 -26.22 0.84 -1.13
N LEU A 96 -25.95 1.79 -2.05
CA LEU A 96 -26.39 3.17 -1.86
C LEU A 96 -27.91 3.27 -1.80
N MET A 97 -28.64 2.50 -2.61
CA MET A 97 -30.10 2.50 -2.56
C MET A 97 -30.67 1.98 -1.24
N ALA A 98 -30.12 0.89 -0.72
CA ALA A 98 -30.50 0.41 0.61
C ALA A 98 -30.26 1.48 1.68
N ARG A 99 -29.12 2.20 1.61
CA ARG A 99 -28.79 3.28 2.53
C ARG A 99 -29.73 4.47 2.42
N LEU A 100 -30.04 4.94 1.21
CA LEU A 100 -31.00 6.02 1.00
C LEU A 100 -32.41 5.63 1.47
N GLY A 101 -32.82 4.38 1.27
CA GLY A 101 -34.08 3.85 1.79
C GLY A 101 -34.15 3.89 3.32
N LEU A 102 -33.10 3.44 4.02
CA LEU A 102 -33.02 3.53 5.49
C LEU A 102 -33.04 4.98 5.99
N LEU A 103 -32.31 5.88 5.32
CA LEU A 103 -32.30 7.31 5.64
C LEU A 103 -33.66 7.96 5.38
N LEU A 104 -34.41 7.52 4.37
CA LEU A 104 -35.77 7.99 4.11
C LEU A 104 -36.72 7.55 5.21
N VAL A 105 -36.67 6.27 5.63
CA VAL A 105 -37.46 5.77 6.77
C VAL A 105 -37.14 6.55 8.04
N LEU A 106 -35.86 6.82 8.30
CA LEU A 106 -35.43 7.67 9.43
C LEU A 106 -35.99 9.09 9.30
N ALA A 107 -35.91 9.72 8.12
CA ALA A 107 -36.44 11.06 7.90
C ALA A 107 -37.95 11.14 8.18
N VAL A 108 -38.72 10.15 7.72
CA VAL A 108 -40.16 10.02 7.99
C VAL A 108 -40.41 9.88 9.49
N LEU A 109 -39.69 8.97 10.18
CA LEU A 109 -39.80 8.79 11.63
C LEU A 109 -39.58 10.09 12.40
N LEU A 110 -38.59 10.90 12.00
CA LEU A 110 -38.30 12.19 12.65
C LEU A 110 -39.37 13.26 12.39
N GLN A 111 -40.08 13.18 11.26
CA GLN A 111 -41.11 14.13 10.86
C GLN A 111 -42.48 13.83 11.50
N LEU A 112 -42.76 12.57 11.84
CA LEU A 112 -44.03 12.17 12.47
C LEU A 112 -44.25 12.78 13.87
N ARG A 113 -43.21 13.34 14.50
CA ARG A 113 -43.27 14.05 15.81
C ARG A 113 -44.13 13.31 16.86
N ALA A 114 -43.92 12.00 16.99
CA ALA A 114 -44.62 11.20 17.99
C ALA A 114 -44.49 11.83 19.38
N ASP A 115 -45.61 11.91 20.11
CA ASP A 115 -45.59 12.36 21.51
C ASP A 115 -45.12 11.20 22.38
N VAL A 116 -43.90 11.32 22.90
CA VAL A 116 -43.22 10.22 23.59
C VAL A 116 -43.11 10.54 25.08
N THR A 117 -44.25 10.53 25.76
CA THR A 117 -44.35 10.84 27.20
C THR A 117 -43.91 9.67 28.08
N ALA A 118 -44.18 8.43 27.64
CA ALA A 118 -43.79 7.23 28.36
C ALA A 118 -42.29 6.91 28.17
N LYS A 119 -41.62 6.55 29.27
CA LYS A 119 -40.18 6.23 29.28
C LYS A 119 -39.81 5.10 28.30
N ARG A 120 -40.66 4.06 28.20
CA ARG A 120 -40.44 2.92 27.30
C ARG A 120 -40.47 3.34 25.84
N ASP A 121 -41.49 4.10 25.46
CA ASP A 121 -41.68 4.59 24.10
C ASP A 121 -40.53 5.53 23.70
N TRP A 122 -40.02 6.32 24.66
CA TRP A 122 -38.87 7.19 24.43
C TRP A 122 -37.63 6.40 24.02
N TYR A 123 -37.31 5.32 24.74
CA TYR A 123 -36.18 4.46 24.38
C TYR A 123 -36.42 3.70 23.07
N ALA A 124 -37.65 3.26 22.80
CA ALA A 124 -37.98 2.58 21.55
C ALA A 124 -37.74 3.48 20.33
N VAL A 125 -38.34 4.67 20.31
CA VAL A 125 -38.21 5.61 19.17
C VAL A 125 -36.77 6.07 18.97
N ARG A 126 -36.02 6.35 20.05
CA ARG A 126 -34.61 6.75 19.95
C ARG A 126 -33.70 5.57 19.57
N GLY A 127 -34.04 4.37 20.01
CA GLY A 127 -33.35 3.12 19.66
C GLY A 127 -33.53 2.78 18.19
N GLU A 128 -34.75 2.87 17.67
CA GLU A 128 -35.06 2.69 16.24
C GLU A 128 -34.33 3.72 15.37
N ALA A 129 -34.36 5.00 15.76
CA ALA A 129 -33.65 6.04 15.05
C ALA A 129 -32.12 5.81 15.02
N PHE A 130 -31.54 5.37 16.15
CA PHE A 130 -30.14 4.97 16.22
C PHE A 130 -29.84 3.76 15.33
N ALA A 131 -30.67 2.72 15.37
CA ALA A 131 -30.48 1.51 14.56
C ALA A 131 -30.52 1.82 13.06
N LEU A 132 -31.50 2.60 12.59
CA LEU A 132 -31.60 3.03 11.20
C LEU A 132 -30.37 3.83 10.76
N ALA A 133 -29.94 4.81 11.57
CA ALA A 133 -28.76 5.62 11.28
C ALA A 133 -27.47 4.78 11.26
N ALA A 134 -27.30 3.90 12.24
CA ALA A 134 -26.13 3.04 12.38
C ALA A 134 -26.03 2.03 11.23
N VAL A 135 -27.14 1.37 10.87
CA VAL A 135 -27.18 0.42 9.73
C VAL A 135 -26.88 1.14 8.42
N ALA A 136 -27.50 2.31 8.18
CA ALA A 136 -27.21 3.11 6.99
C ALA A 136 -25.74 3.56 6.92
N LEU A 137 -25.10 3.83 8.06
CA LEU A 137 -23.69 4.19 8.14
C LEU A 137 -22.77 3.00 7.86
N VAL A 138 -22.96 1.86 8.54
CA VAL A 138 -22.06 0.69 8.38
C VAL A 138 -22.20 0.01 7.02
N LEU A 139 -23.37 0.10 6.37
CA LEU A 139 -23.53 -0.39 4.99
C LEU A 139 -22.60 0.33 4.00
N PHE A 140 -22.08 1.52 4.34
CA PHE A 140 -21.06 2.17 3.51
C PHE A 140 -19.82 1.27 3.32
N ALA A 141 -19.44 0.49 4.33
CA ALA A 141 -18.31 -0.45 4.26
C ALA A 141 -18.48 -1.49 3.13
N ALA A 142 -19.72 -1.92 2.87
CA ALA A 142 -20.02 -2.89 1.80
C ALA A 142 -19.79 -2.33 0.39
N SER A 143 -19.64 -1.01 0.24
CA SER A 143 -19.42 -0.34 -1.06
C SER A 143 -17.95 -0.01 -1.36
N GLY A 144 -17.02 -0.34 -0.45
CA GLY A 144 -15.59 -0.05 -0.55
C GLY A 144 -14.76 -1.11 -1.29
N HIS A 145 -13.52 -0.75 -1.68
CA HIS A 145 -12.55 -1.64 -2.34
C HIS A 145 -12.29 -2.94 -1.53
N SER A 146 -12.35 -2.86 -0.20
CA SER A 146 -12.18 -4.00 0.72
C SER A 146 -13.22 -5.10 0.54
N ALA A 147 -14.42 -4.80 0.04
CA ALA A 147 -15.47 -5.79 -0.21
C ALA A 147 -15.27 -6.56 -1.53
N ALA A 148 -14.47 -6.03 -2.47
CA ALA A 148 -14.28 -6.59 -3.80
C ALA A 148 -12.98 -7.41 -3.95
N ILE A 149 -12.02 -7.28 -3.02
CA ILE A 149 -10.65 -7.76 -3.20
C ILE A 149 -10.34 -9.03 -2.37
N SER A 150 -11.17 -9.38 -1.38
CA SER A 150 -10.87 -10.51 -0.49
C SER A 150 -12.05 -11.49 -0.33
N ASP A 151 -11.74 -12.78 -0.40
CA ASP A 151 -12.68 -13.87 -0.05
C ASP A 151 -13.02 -13.91 1.46
N SER A 152 -12.27 -13.15 2.27
CA SER A 152 -12.49 -13.01 3.71
C SER A 152 -13.43 -11.85 4.04
N LEU A 153 -14.32 -12.05 5.03
CA LEU A 153 -15.18 -10.98 5.57
C LEU A 153 -14.43 -10.01 6.50
N TRP A 154 -13.19 -10.33 6.90
CA TRP A 154 -12.46 -9.56 7.91
C TRP A 154 -12.25 -8.08 7.56
N PRO A 155 -11.82 -7.69 6.33
CA PRO A 155 -11.67 -6.29 5.97
C PRO A 155 -12.98 -5.49 6.04
N GLN A 156 -14.10 -6.12 5.67
CA GLN A 156 -15.42 -5.50 5.74
C GLN A 156 -15.86 -5.28 7.20
N VAL A 157 -15.65 -6.26 8.08
CA VAL A 157 -15.94 -6.14 9.52
C VAL A 157 -15.09 -5.04 10.16
N ASN A 158 -13.81 -4.93 9.77
CA ASN A 158 -12.92 -3.86 10.21
C ASN A 158 -13.47 -2.48 9.82
N ASP A 159 -13.91 -2.31 8.57
CA ASP A 159 -14.47 -1.05 8.08
C ASP A 159 -15.81 -0.71 8.74
N MET A 160 -16.67 -1.70 8.97
CA MET A 160 -17.93 -1.53 9.72
C MET A 160 -17.66 -1.07 11.16
N ALA A 161 -16.69 -1.69 11.84
CA ALA A 161 -16.30 -1.33 13.19
C ALA A 161 -15.69 0.09 13.26
N HIS A 162 -14.89 0.45 12.26
CA HIS A 162 -14.32 1.79 12.10
C HIS A 162 -15.42 2.84 11.94
N LEU A 163 -16.35 2.63 11.00
CA LEU A 163 -17.43 3.56 10.70
C LEU A 163 -18.40 3.72 11.88
N LEU A 164 -18.79 2.63 12.54
CA LEU A 164 -19.68 2.72 13.71
C LEU A 164 -19.02 3.47 14.86
N SER A 165 -17.73 3.20 15.11
CA SER A 165 -16.95 3.89 16.14
C SER A 165 -16.81 5.38 15.83
N ALA A 166 -16.56 5.75 14.57
CA ALA A 166 -16.58 7.13 14.11
C ALA A 166 -17.97 7.76 14.31
N GLY A 167 -19.04 7.07 13.91
CA GLY A 167 -20.44 7.50 14.09
C GLY A 167 -20.75 7.85 15.54
N VAL A 168 -20.43 6.96 16.47
CA VAL A 168 -20.71 7.13 17.90
C VAL A 168 -19.86 8.23 18.54
N TRP A 169 -18.54 8.27 18.27
CA TRP A 169 -17.65 9.26 18.86
C TRP A 169 -17.78 10.62 18.20
N VAL A 170 -17.50 10.73 16.90
CA VAL A 170 -17.51 12.00 16.15
C VAL A 170 -18.90 12.60 16.16
N GLY A 171 -19.92 11.78 15.88
CA GLY A 171 -21.29 12.26 15.77
C GLY A 171 -21.92 12.72 17.09
N GLY A 172 -21.44 12.21 18.24
CA GLY A 172 -21.98 12.54 19.55
C GLY A 172 -21.45 13.84 20.13
N LEU A 173 -20.28 14.32 19.68
CA LEU A 173 -19.63 15.51 20.23
C LEU A 173 -20.47 16.79 20.09
N PRO A 174 -21.09 17.13 18.95
CA PRO A 174 -21.92 18.33 18.84
C PRO A 174 -23.11 18.33 19.80
N ALA A 175 -23.82 17.21 19.91
CA ALA A 175 -24.95 17.09 20.82
C ALA A 175 -24.49 17.20 22.29
N LEU A 176 -23.30 16.72 22.63
CA LEU A 176 -22.71 16.86 23.96
C LEU A 176 -22.28 18.31 24.24
N ALA A 177 -21.66 18.99 23.27
CA ALA A 177 -21.31 20.40 23.36
C ALA A 177 -22.55 21.26 23.63
N LEU A 178 -23.66 21.00 22.92
CA LEU A 178 -24.94 21.66 23.15
C LEU A 178 -25.52 21.36 24.53
N LEU A 179 -25.36 20.13 25.05
CA LEU A 179 -25.82 19.76 26.38
C LEU A 179 -25.08 20.55 27.46
N LEU A 180 -23.75 20.60 27.39
CA LEU A 180 -22.92 21.33 28.34
C LEU A 180 -23.14 22.84 28.23
N HIS A 181 -23.33 23.35 27.01
CA HIS A 181 -23.68 24.75 26.80
C HIS A 181 -25.03 25.10 27.48
N ALA A 182 -26.05 24.26 27.29
CA ALA A 182 -27.35 24.43 27.96
C ALA A 182 -27.22 24.37 29.48
N ALA A 183 -26.44 23.43 30.01
CA ALA A 183 -26.16 23.32 31.44
C ALA A 183 -25.39 24.53 32.01
N SER A 184 -24.55 25.19 31.20
CA SER A 184 -23.81 26.38 31.64
C SER A 184 -24.66 27.66 31.73
N ARG A 185 -25.87 27.67 31.15
CA ARG A 185 -26.76 28.84 31.10
C ARG A 185 -27.69 28.95 32.31
N SER A 186 -27.84 27.91 33.12
CA SER A 186 -28.72 27.93 34.29
C SER A 186 -28.20 28.74 35.48
N GLY A 187 -26.96 29.27 35.43
CA GLY A 187 -26.34 30.06 36.50
C GLY A 187 -25.95 29.26 37.76
N ALA A 188 -26.63 28.13 38.01
CA ALA A 188 -26.34 27.18 39.07
C ALA A 188 -25.20 26.21 38.71
N ARG A 189 -24.78 25.40 39.70
CA ARG A 189 -23.85 24.28 39.49
C ARG A 189 -24.33 23.37 38.33
N PRO A 190 -23.41 22.84 37.50
CA PRO A 190 -23.77 21.96 36.39
C PRO A 190 -24.62 20.78 36.86
N ASP A 191 -25.74 20.54 36.19
CA ASP A 191 -26.69 19.50 36.57
C ASP A 191 -26.03 18.09 36.54
N PRO A 192 -26.28 17.24 37.56
CA PRO A 192 -25.79 15.86 37.59
C PRO A 192 -26.13 15.05 36.33
N TYR A 193 -27.23 15.36 35.65
CA TYR A 193 -27.61 14.78 34.36
C TYR A 193 -26.55 15.03 33.28
N ALA A 194 -26.08 16.26 33.13
CA ALA A 194 -25.07 16.62 32.14
C ALA A 194 -23.70 15.98 32.47
N ILE A 195 -23.31 15.98 33.74
CA ILE A 195 -22.07 15.34 34.22
C ILE A 195 -22.10 13.83 33.97
N ARG A 196 -23.18 13.14 34.34
CA ARG A 196 -23.33 11.68 34.10
C ARG A 196 -23.32 11.35 32.62
N THR A 197 -23.97 12.16 31.79
CA THR A 197 -23.96 11.98 30.33
C THR A 197 -22.54 12.11 29.78
N MET A 198 -21.80 13.14 30.19
CA MET A 198 -20.40 13.32 29.81
C MET A 198 -19.52 12.14 30.24
N GLN A 199 -19.68 11.62 31.47
CA GLN A 199 -18.92 10.47 31.97
C GLN A 199 -19.23 9.17 31.20
N ARG A 200 -20.50 8.95 30.81
CA ARG A 200 -20.90 7.82 29.97
C ARG A 200 -20.33 7.94 28.56
N PHE A 201 -20.52 9.09 27.94
CA PHE A 201 -19.98 9.37 26.60
C PHE A 201 -18.47 9.24 26.58
N SER A 202 -17.76 9.80 27.55
CA SER A 202 -16.30 9.73 27.64
C SER A 202 -15.75 8.30 27.71
N ARG A 203 -16.47 7.36 28.35
CA ARG A 203 -16.07 5.94 28.41
C ARG A 203 -16.26 5.26 27.05
N ILE A 204 -17.39 5.51 26.39
CA ILE A 204 -17.69 4.93 25.08
C ILE A 204 -16.79 5.54 24.00
N ALA A 205 -16.55 6.85 24.06
CA ALA A 205 -15.61 7.55 23.18
C ALA A 205 -14.19 6.97 23.30
N LEU A 206 -13.73 6.61 24.50
CA LEU A 206 -12.43 5.96 24.67
C LEU A 206 -12.38 4.60 23.94
N VAL A 207 -13.41 3.76 24.12
CA VAL A 207 -13.49 2.46 23.42
C VAL A 207 -13.55 2.65 21.90
N ALA A 208 -14.37 3.59 21.42
CA ALA A 208 -14.48 3.92 20.01
C ALA A 208 -13.14 4.41 19.42
N VAL A 209 -12.41 5.27 20.13
CA VAL A 209 -11.07 5.73 19.71
C VAL A 209 -10.06 4.58 19.65
N LEU A 210 -10.11 3.64 20.58
CA LEU A 210 -9.23 2.44 20.53
C LEU A 210 -9.55 1.55 19.32
N ILE A 211 -10.84 1.34 19.03
CA ILE A 211 -11.26 0.61 17.83
C ILE A 211 -10.82 1.35 16.57
N LEU A 212 -10.99 2.67 16.50
CA LEU A 212 -10.56 3.49 15.36
C LEU A 212 -9.04 3.45 15.16
N ALA A 213 -8.26 3.48 16.24
CA ALA A 213 -6.82 3.36 16.17
C ALA A 213 -6.41 1.99 15.62
N GLY A 214 -6.94 0.89 16.17
CA GLY A 214 -6.63 -0.47 15.71
C GLY A 214 -7.06 -0.70 14.26
N SER A 215 -8.31 -0.40 13.93
CA SER A 215 -8.83 -0.57 12.56
C SER A 215 -8.15 0.33 11.55
N GLY A 216 -7.84 1.58 11.91
CA GLY A 216 -7.10 2.51 11.07
C GLY A 216 -5.65 2.07 10.82
N SER A 217 -4.98 1.47 11.82
CA SER A 217 -3.65 0.88 11.65
C SER A 217 -3.66 -0.30 10.67
N VAL A 218 -4.67 -1.17 10.75
CA VAL A 218 -4.84 -2.28 9.79
C VAL A 218 -5.06 -1.73 8.38
N SER A 219 -5.95 -0.75 8.20
CA SER A 219 -6.17 -0.12 6.89
C SER A 219 -4.92 0.57 6.35
N ALA A 220 -4.17 1.29 7.20
CA ALA A 220 -2.92 1.94 6.80
C ALA A 220 -1.86 0.93 6.34
N TRP A 221 -1.73 -0.20 7.04
CA TRP A 221 -0.83 -1.28 6.66
C TRP A 221 -1.16 -1.86 5.27
N LEU A 222 -2.45 -2.04 4.97
CA LEU A 222 -2.91 -2.58 3.69
C LEU A 222 -2.79 -1.60 2.52
N LEU A 223 -2.79 -0.29 2.78
CA LEU A 223 -2.88 0.73 1.73
C LEU A 223 -1.56 1.44 1.42
N LEU A 224 -0.60 1.48 2.36
CA LEU A 224 0.58 2.36 2.27
C LEU A 224 1.87 1.72 1.73
N GLU A 225 1.97 0.40 1.58
CA GLU A 225 3.20 -0.29 1.09
C GLU A 225 4.54 0.27 1.66
N GLY A 226 4.51 0.76 2.91
CA GLY A 226 5.67 1.29 3.64
C GLY A 226 5.75 2.81 3.76
N VAL A 227 6.94 3.30 4.13
CA VAL A 227 7.24 4.73 4.31
C VAL A 227 7.18 5.53 3.00
N PRO A 228 7.61 5.00 1.84
CA PRO A 228 7.49 5.69 0.55
C PRO A 228 6.05 6.05 0.22
N GLY A 229 5.11 5.12 0.40
CA GLY A 229 3.69 5.41 0.19
C GLY A 229 3.14 6.46 1.16
N LEU A 230 3.67 6.56 2.39
CA LEU A 230 3.24 7.57 3.36
C LEU A 230 3.74 8.99 3.03
N LEU A 231 4.98 9.13 2.56
CA LEU A 231 5.62 10.44 2.33
C LEU A 231 5.55 10.91 0.86
N GLY A 232 5.46 9.97 -0.09
CA GLY A 232 5.58 10.27 -1.52
C GLY A 232 4.27 10.29 -2.29
N THR A 233 3.13 9.96 -1.67
CA THR A 233 1.82 9.91 -2.34
C THR A 233 0.86 10.94 -1.78
N LEU A 234 -0.13 11.36 -2.57
CA LEU A 234 -1.20 12.24 -2.08
C LEU A 234 -2.00 11.55 -0.96
N HIS A 235 -2.24 10.24 -1.09
CA HIS A 235 -2.93 9.44 -0.09
C HIS A 235 -2.21 9.47 1.27
N GLY A 236 -0.89 9.32 1.26
CA GLY A 236 -0.04 9.41 2.46
C GLY A 236 -0.12 10.78 3.14
N HIS A 237 -0.05 11.86 2.36
CA HIS A 237 -0.20 13.23 2.88
C HIS A 237 -1.56 13.48 3.54
N LEU A 238 -2.65 12.98 2.95
CA LEU A 238 -3.99 13.06 3.55
C LEU A 238 -4.07 12.28 4.87
N LEU A 239 -3.39 11.12 4.96
CA LEU A 239 -3.34 10.36 6.21
C LEU A 239 -2.53 11.10 7.29
N LEU A 240 -1.39 11.70 6.94
CA LEU A 240 -0.61 12.53 7.88
C LEU A 240 -1.43 13.70 8.42
N ALA A 241 -2.19 14.37 7.54
CA ALA A 241 -3.12 15.42 7.96
C ALA A 241 -4.19 14.89 8.92
N LYS A 242 -4.75 13.69 8.69
CA LYS A 242 -5.68 13.04 9.63
C LYS A 242 -5.02 12.74 10.98
N PHE A 243 -3.78 12.26 10.99
CA PHE A 243 -3.06 12.02 12.24
C PHE A 243 -2.81 13.32 13.03
N ALA A 244 -2.43 14.40 12.35
CA ALA A 244 -2.26 15.71 12.97
C ALA A 244 -3.58 16.22 13.57
N LEU A 245 -4.68 16.17 12.80
CA LEU A 245 -6.01 16.58 13.28
C LEU A 245 -6.49 15.72 14.46
N LEU A 246 -6.31 14.40 14.38
CA LEU A 246 -6.64 13.47 15.45
C LEU A 246 -5.85 13.79 16.72
N PHE A 247 -4.54 14.06 16.60
CA PHE A 247 -3.70 14.44 17.72
C PHE A 247 -4.23 15.68 18.44
N PHE A 248 -4.55 16.76 17.69
CA PHE A 248 -5.11 17.97 18.29
C PHE A 248 -6.51 17.75 18.90
N ALA A 249 -7.36 16.94 18.26
CA ALA A 249 -8.67 16.59 18.81
C ALA A 249 -8.52 15.82 20.15
N LEU A 250 -7.61 14.85 20.22
CA LEU A 250 -7.35 14.09 21.44
C LEU A 250 -6.74 14.94 22.56
N LEU A 251 -5.91 15.94 22.23
CA LEU A 251 -5.42 16.93 23.21
C LEU A 251 -6.57 17.75 23.80
N LEU A 252 -7.52 18.21 22.98
CA LEU A 252 -8.71 18.92 23.44
C LEU A 252 -9.60 18.02 24.33
N ALA A 253 -9.78 16.76 23.94
CA ALA A 253 -10.51 15.77 24.74
C ALA A 253 -9.83 15.51 26.09
N ALA A 254 -8.50 15.42 26.13
CA ALA A 254 -7.75 15.27 27.36
C ALA A 254 -7.88 16.50 28.25
N ALA A 255 -7.81 17.71 27.67
CA ALA A 255 -7.98 18.97 28.39
C ALA A 255 -9.41 19.13 28.95
N SER A 256 -10.43 18.75 28.18
CA SER A 256 -11.83 18.78 28.64
C SER A 256 -12.07 17.78 29.77
N ARG A 257 -11.49 16.57 29.68
CA ARG A 257 -11.56 15.56 30.75
C ARG A 257 -10.82 15.97 32.02
N ALA A 258 -9.67 16.62 31.93
CA ALA A 258 -8.93 17.10 33.10
C ALA A 258 -9.73 18.14 33.91
N ARG A 259 -10.54 18.96 33.22
CA ARG A 259 -11.44 19.95 33.85
C ARG A 259 -12.71 19.35 34.46
N LEU A 260 -13.04 18.10 34.16
CA LEU A 260 -14.19 17.43 34.77
C LEU A 260 -14.02 17.30 36.30
N ALA A 261 -12.79 17.11 36.78
CA ALA A 261 -12.48 16.99 38.20
C ALA A 261 -12.70 18.30 38.99
N SER A 262 -12.49 19.47 38.35
CA SER A 262 -12.68 20.77 39.00
C SER A 262 -14.16 21.17 39.16
N LEU A 263 -15.09 20.49 38.47
CA LEU A 263 -16.53 20.73 38.61
C LEU A 263 -17.10 20.23 39.94
N ALA A 264 -16.41 19.32 40.64
CA ALA A 264 -16.90 18.72 41.88
C ALA A 264 -16.57 19.53 43.15
N GLY A 265 -15.61 20.46 43.08
CA GLY A 265 -15.05 21.13 44.28
C GLY A 265 -15.01 22.67 44.22
N SER A 266 -15.66 23.30 43.24
CA SER A 266 -15.64 24.76 43.05
C SER A 266 -17.01 25.41 43.27
N ASP A 267 -17.02 26.71 43.56
CA ASP A 267 -18.25 27.50 43.72
C ASP A 267 -19.06 27.58 42.41
N GLU A 268 -20.32 27.99 42.50
CA GLU A 268 -21.29 27.89 41.40
C GLU A 268 -20.86 28.67 40.15
N ALA A 269 -20.37 29.91 40.34
CA ALA A 269 -19.88 30.75 39.25
C ALA A 269 -18.69 30.12 38.51
N THR A 270 -17.71 29.59 39.27
CA THR A 270 -16.52 28.91 38.73
C THR A 270 -16.87 27.61 38.01
N SER A 271 -17.84 26.86 38.55
CA SER A 271 -18.35 25.63 37.93
C SER A 271 -19.06 25.90 36.61
N SER A 272 -19.89 26.96 36.55
CA SER A 272 -20.57 27.40 35.32
C SER A 272 -19.58 27.88 34.25
N GLN A 273 -18.56 28.67 34.64
CA GLN A 273 -17.50 29.11 33.74
C GLN A 273 -16.69 27.94 33.18
N THR A 274 -16.38 26.96 34.03
CA THR A 274 -15.66 25.73 33.63
C THR A 274 -16.49 24.91 32.64
N ALA A 275 -17.79 24.73 32.89
CA ALA A 275 -18.69 24.04 31.96
C ALA A 275 -18.79 24.74 30.60
N ARG A 276 -18.80 26.08 30.57
CA ARG A 276 -18.80 26.86 29.31
C ARG A 276 -17.50 26.70 28.54
N ALA A 277 -16.36 26.75 29.23
CA ALA A 277 -15.05 26.52 28.62
C ALA A 277 -14.92 25.09 28.07
N MET A 278 -15.46 24.10 28.78
CA MET A 278 -15.53 22.72 28.32
C MET A 278 -16.43 22.55 27.09
N ALA A 279 -17.60 23.18 27.08
CA ALA A 279 -18.50 23.17 25.93
C ALA A 279 -17.81 23.76 24.68
N TRP A 280 -17.03 24.83 24.84
CA TRP A 280 -16.22 25.39 23.75
C TRP A 280 -15.14 24.42 23.27
N TYR A 281 -14.40 23.76 24.17
CA TYR A 281 -13.37 22.79 23.77
C TYR A 281 -13.96 21.61 23.02
N ILE A 282 -15.11 21.09 23.47
CA ILE A 282 -15.82 20.01 22.79
C ILE A 282 -16.39 20.48 21.44
N ALA A 283 -16.82 21.74 21.32
CA ALA A 283 -17.25 22.30 20.04
C ALA A 283 -16.09 22.43 19.03
N VAL A 284 -14.93 22.88 19.48
CA VAL A 284 -13.71 22.92 18.64
C VAL A 284 -13.26 21.51 18.26
N GLU A 285 -13.27 20.58 19.23
CA GLU A 285 -13.00 19.15 19.00
C GLU A 285 -13.95 18.59 17.93
N ALA A 286 -15.26 18.85 18.04
CA ALA A 286 -16.26 18.46 17.06
C ALA A 286 -15.95 19.00 15.66
N GLY A 287 -15.54 20.27 15.55
CA GLY A 287 -15.12 20.86 14.27
C GLY A 287 -13.92 20.13 13.65
N LEU A 288 -12.89 19.83 14.46
CA LEU A 288 -11.71 19.09 14.00
C LEU A 288 -12.04 17.66 13.55
N VAL A 289 -12.90 16.94 14.29
CA VAL A 289 -13.24 15.57 13.91
C VAL A 289 -14.22 15.49 12.73
N ILE A 290 -15.06 16.51 12.50
CA ILE A 290 -15.86 16.64 11.27
C ILE A 290 -14.96 16.93 10.07
N LEU A 291 -13.93 17.77 10.26
CA LEU A 291 -12.89 17.99 9.24
C LEU A 291 -12.12 16.69 8.93
N LEU A 292 -11.84 15.87 9.95
CA LEU A 292 -11.22 14.54 9.79
C LEU A 292 -12.07 13.62 8.90
N VAL A 293 -13.40 13.66 9.01
CA VAL A 293 -14.33 12.97 8.08
C VAL A 293 -14.18 13.49 6.64
N GLY A 294 -13.92 14.79 6.46
CA GLY A 294 -13.63 15.39 5.15
C GLY A 294 -12.34 14.83 4.54
N PHE A 295 -11.25 14.76 5.30
CA PHE A 295 -10.02 14.11 4.84
C PHE A 295 -10.22 12.62 4.55
N ALA A 296 -11.00 11.89 5.37
CA ALA A 296 -11.34 10.49 5.08
C ALA A 296 -12.16 10.34 3.78
N SER A 297 -13.05 11.29 3.50
CA SER A 297 -13.82 11.34 2.25
C SER A 297 -12.91 11.61 1.06
N ALA A 298 -11.93 12.53 1.20
CA ALA A 298 -10.92 12.78 0.18
C ALA A 298 -10.10 11.52 -0.11
N MET A 299 -9.66 10.80 0.93
CA MET A 299 -8.93 9.54 0.77
C MET A 299 -9.72 8.46 0.01
N THR A 300 -11.06 8.50 0.07
CA THR A 300 -11.94 7.54 -0.63
C THR A 300 -11.99 7.80 -2.14
N VAL A 301 -11.75 9.04 -2.58
CA VAL A 301 -11.77 9.43 -4.01
C VAL A 301 -10.37 9.60 -4.61
N THR A 302 -9.32 9.51 -3.80
CA THR A 302 -7.92 9.42 -4.25
C THR A 302 -7.49 7.96 -4.42
N ALA A 303 -6.61 7.69 -5.38
CA ALA A 303 -5.98 6.38 -5.50
C ALA A 303 -5.27 5.99 -4.19
N PRO A 304 -5.38 4.73 -3.75
CA PRO A 304 -4.53 4.19 -2.68
C PRO A 304 -3.05 4.37 -3.01
N ALA A 305 -2.21 4.62 -1.99
CA ALA A 305 -0.77 4.81 -2.17
C ALA A 305 -0.10 3.62 -2.87
N ARG A 306 -0.57 2.39 -2.61
CA ARG A 306 -0.09 1.17 -3.29
C ARG A 306 -0.30 1.11 -4.81
N HIS A 307 -1.12 1.98 -5.37
CA HIS A 307 -1.37 2.04 -6.82
C HIS A 307 -0.76 3.31 -7.45
N GLU A 308 0.03 4.07 -6.68
CA GLU A 308 0.64 5.31 -7.12
C GLU A 308 2.15 5.24 -6.85
N ASP A 309 2.98 5.51 -7.85
CA ASP A 309 4.41 5.58 -7.65
C ASP A 309 4.77 6.76 -6.74
N PRO A 310 5.41 6.51 -5.58
CA PRO A 310 5.67 7.56 -4.61
C PRO A 310 6.79 8.50 -5.09
N ALA A 311 6.50 9.81 -5.14
CA ALA A 311 7.50 10.84 -5.38
C ALA A 311 8.25 11.16 -4.07
N TRP A 312 9.43 10.59 -3.89
CA TRP A 312 10.16 10.67 -2.64
C TRP A 312 10.64 12.10 -2.31
N PRO A 313 10.24 12.69 -1.17
CA PRO A 313 10.49 14.10 -0.90
C PRO A 313 11.85 14.38 -0.22
N LEU A 314 12.54 13.35 0.28
CA LEU A 314 13.78 13.51 1.06
C LEU A 314 15.01 13.23 0.19
N PRO A 315 16.14 13.92 0.40
CA PRO A 315 17.37 13.68 -0.37
C PRO A 315 18.10 12.38 0.03
N PHE A 316 17.53 11.61 0.96
CA PHE A 316 18.10 10.37 1.48
C PHE A 316 17.02 9.31 1.69
N ARG A 317 17.42 8.04 1.64
CA ARG A 317 16.62 6.87 2.01
C ARG A 317 17.41 5.99 2.97
N LEU A 318 16.69 5.16 3.72
CA LEU A 318 17.31 4.12 4.55
C LEU A 318 17.42 2.84 3.72
N SER A 319 18.64 2.36 3.49
CA SER A 319 18.91 1.02 2.93
C SER A 319 19.38 0.12 4.07
N PHE A 320 18.77 -1.05 4.16
CA PHE A 320 19.13 -2.09 5.13
C PHE A 320 20.04 -3.16 4.52
N ASP A 321 20.52 -2.97 3.30
CA ASP A 321 21.42 -3.90 2.61
C ASP A 321 22.76 -4.00 3.36
N ALA A 322 23.13 -2.97 4.15
CA ALA A 322 24.27 -3.01 5.05
C ALA A 322 24.08 -3.89 6.30
N ILE A 323 22.86 -4.41 6.57
CA ILE A 323 22.61 -5.30 7.71
C ILE A 323 23.18 -6.70 7.46
N THR A 324 23.21 -7.16 6.21
CA THR A 324 23.72 -8.49 5.84
C THR A 324 25.23 -8.64 6.04
N ASP A 325 25.97 -7.53 6.10
CA ASP A 325 27.36 -7.49 6.56
C ASP A 325 27.40 -7.54 8.10
N GLY A 326 27.15 -8.73 8.65
CA GLY A 326 26.69 -8.99 10.03
C GLY A 326 27.52 -8.47 11.21
N THR A 327 28.64 -7.80 11.00
CA THR A 327 29.51 -7.28 12.08
C THR A 327 29.26 -5.80 12.39
N THR A 328 28.94 -4.98 11.37
CA THR A 328 28.85 -3.52 11.53
C THR A 328 27.45 -3.09 11.97
N SER A 329 26.41 -3.83 11.58
CA SER A 329 25.00 -3.50 11.81
C SER A 329 24.53 -3.72 13.26
N GLN A 330 25.03 -4.77 13.93
CA GLN A 330 24.65 -5.10 15.32
C GLN A 330 25.12 -4.03 16.33
N LEU A 331 26.28 -3.41 16.09
CA LEU A 331 26.88 -2.40 16.96
C LEU A 331 26.08 -1.09 17.01
N PHE A 332 25.33 -0.75 15.95
CA PHE A 332 24.56 0.50 15.85
C PHE A 332 23.06 0.32 16.12
N LEU A 333 22.46 -0.81 15.73
CA LEU A 333 21.01 -1.04 15.85
C LEU A 333 20.58 -1.46 17.26
N LEU A 334 21.38 -2.27 17.95
CA LEU A 334 21.07 -2.77 19.29
C LEU A 334 20.83 -1.65 20.33
N PRO A 335 21.69 -0.61 20.46
CA PRO A 335 21.46 0.46 21.42
C PRO A 335 20.19 1.28 21.12
N VAL A 336 19.86 1.50 19.84
CA VAL A 336 18.62 2.19 19.43
C VAL A 336 17.38 1.38 19.85
N ILE A 337 17.36 0.07 19.56
CA ILE A 337 16.26 -0.82 19.94
C ILE A 337 16.10 -0.87 21.46
N LEU A 338 17.19 -1.02 22.21
CA LEU A 338 17.15 -1.06 23.68
C LEU A 338 16.60 0.25 24.28
N LEU A 339 16.96 1.40 23.73
CA LEU A 339 16.45 2.71 24.16
C LEU A 339 14.96 2.89 23.84
N LEU A 340 14.50 2.42 22.67
CA LEU A 340 13.07 2.43 22.31
C LEU A 340 12.25 1.49 23.21
N LEU A 341 12.76 0.28 23.49
CA LEU A 341 12.13 -0.67 24.41
C LEU A 341 12.09 -0.13 25.85
N ALA A 342 13.16 0.52 26.31
CA ALA A 342 13.18 1.20 27.60
C ALA A 342 12.13 2.33 27.65
N GLY A 343 12.03 3.14 26.59
CA GLY A 343 11.00 4.18 26.44
C GLY A 343 9.58 3.62 26.52
N LEU A 344 9.29 2.55 25.78
CA LEU A 344 8.01 1.85 25.82
C LEU A 344 7.71 1.27 27.21
N ALA A 345 8.71 0.64 27.85
CA ALA A 345 8.56 0.09 29.20
C ALA A 345 8.22 1.17 30.23
N PHE A 346 8.83 2.36 30.15
CA PHE A 346 8.48 3.50 31.00
C PHE A 346 7.06 4.02 30.74
N VAL A 347 6.63 4.07 29.48
CA VAL A 347 5.25 4.45 29.13
C VAL A 347 4.24 3.44 29.67
N LEU A 348 4.48 2.14 29.51
CA LEU A 348 3.63 1.08 30.06
C LEU A 348 3.62 1.10 31.59
N ALA A 349 4.78 1.28 32.23
CA ALA A 349 4.89 1.42 33.69
C ALA A 349 4.11 2.65 34.20
N SER A 350 4.02 3.73 33.42
CA SER A 350 3.25 4.92 33.77
C SER A 350 1.73 4.65 33.88
N LEU A 351 1.23 3.58 33.24
CA LEU A 351 -0.15 3.13 33.33
C LEU A 351 -0.41 2.30 34.60
N VAL A 352 0.61 1.59 35.10
CA VAL A 352 0.53 0.72 36.28
C VAL A 352 0.81 1.48 37.57
N TYR A 353 1.69 2.49 37.53
CA TYR A 353 2.15 3.23 38.71
C TYR A 353 1.72 4.71 38.68
N PRO A 354 0.44 5.03 38.96
CA PRO A 354 -0.11 6.38 38.82
C PRO A 354 0.59 7.43 39.70
N GLY A 355 1.17 7.03 40.84
CA GLY A 355 1.92 7.91 41.74
C GLY A 355 3.26 8.42 41.19
N ARG A 356 3.82 7.79 40.14
CA ARG A 356 5.08 8.18 39.50
C ARG A 356 4.93 8.50 38.02
N ARG A 357 3.69 8.66 37.55
CA ARG A 357 3.35 8.80 36.13
C ARG A 357 4.14 9.89 35.41
N ARG A 358 4.30 11.07 36.02
CA ARG A 358 5.07 12.19 35.43
C ARG A 358 6.55 11.84 35.24
N ALA A 359 7.17 11.25 36.26
CA ALA A 359 8.59 10.85 36.21
C ALA A 359 8.86 9.74 35.18
N MET A 360 7.93 8.78 35.05
CA MET A 360 8.03 7.71 34.05
C MET A 360 7.84 8.22 32.62
N ILE A 361 6.89 9.14 32.40
CA ILE A 361 6.72 9.79 31.10
C ILE A 361 7.97 10.59 30.73
N THR A 362 8.58 11.33 31.67
CA THR A 362 9.82 12.08 31.40
C THR A 362 11.01 11.15 31.13
N ALA A 363 11.15 10.05 31.88
CA ALA A 363 12.21 9.07 31.65
C ALA A 363 12.05 8.38 30.28
N GLY A 364 10.81 8.04 29.90
CA GLY A 364 10.50 7.51 28.58
C GLY A 364 10.82 8.51 27.46
N ALA A 365 10.46 9.79 27.64
CA ALA A 365 10.78 10.85 26.68
C ALA A 365 12.30 11.05 26.52
N ILE A 366 13.06 11.00 27.62
CA ILE A 366 14.53 11.08 27.59
C ILE A 366 15.13 9.86 26.86
N ALA A 367 14.62 8.65 27.11
CA ALA A 367 15.08 7.45 26.41
C ALA A 367 14.82 7.53 24.89
N VAL A 368 13.66 8.06 24.48
CA VAL A 368 13.33 8.31 23.07
C VAL A 368 14.24 9.40 22.47
N LEU A 369 14.47 10.51 23.17
CA LEU A 369 15.40 11.55 22.73
C LEU A 369 16.84 11.03 22.61
N ALA A 370 17.28 10.20 23.56
CA ALA A 370 18.58 9.54 23.52
C ALA A 370 18.69 8.57 22.34
N SER A 371 17.62 7.84 22.00
CA SER A 371 17.59 6.99 20.80
C SER A 371 17.76 7.81 19.52
N PHE A 372 17.26 9.04 19.49
CA PHE A 372 17.44 9.99 18.40
C PHE A 372 18.89 10.50 18.31
N GLY A 373 19.59 10.65 19.44
CA GLY A 373 21.03 10.92 19.46
C GLY A 373 21.87 9.74 18.94
N SER A 374 21.46 8.51 19.27
CA SER A 374 22.04 7.29 18.70
C SER A 374 21.71 7.09 17.22
N ALA A 375 20.71 7.80 16.67
CA ALA A 375 20.39 7.81 15.24
C ALA A 375 21.50 8.43 14.37
N LEU A 376 22.46 9.16 14.94
CA LEU A 376 23.72 9.52 14.26
C LEU A 376 24.53 8.27 13.84
N GLY A 377 24.36 7.15 14.56
CA GLY A 377 24.90 5.84 14.20
C GLY A 377 24.14 5.14 13.06
N LEU A 378 23.03 5.71 12.57
CA LEU A 378 22.32 5.20 11.40
C LEU A 378 22.90 5.71 10.07
N TRP A 379 23.92 6.59 10.11
CA TRP A 379 24.61 7.10 8.93
C TRP A 379 25.01 6.02 7.91
N PRO A 380 25.48 4.81 8.30
CA PRO A 380 25.79 3.74 7.35
C PRO A 380 24.60 3.24 6.53
N PHE A 381 23.37 3.42 7.03
CA PHE A 381 22.11 3.07 6.37
C PHE A 381 21.54 4.22 5.54
N VAL A 382 22.08 5.43 5.68
CA VAL A 382 21.64 6.60 4.91
C VAL A 382 22.29 6.56 3.54
N VAL A 383 21.48 6.34 2.51
CA VAL A 383 21.89 6.38 1.11
C VAL A 383 21.22 7.59 0.46
N GLN A 384 21.90 8.22 -0.49
CA GLN A 384 21.30 9.29 -1.28
C GLN A 384 20.04 8.78 -1.99
N ALA A 385 19.00 9.60 -2.02
CA ALA A 385 17.75 9.30 -2.68
C ALA A 385 17.34 10.44 -3.62
N TYR A 386 16.53 10.08 -4.60
CA TYR A 386 15.96 10.92 -5.63
C TYR A 386 14.43 10.80 -5.57
N PRO A 387 13.67 11.75 -6.16
CA PRO A 387 12.22 11.64 -6.22
C PRO A 387 11.72 10.33 -6.84
N THR A 388 12.54 9.69 -7.68
CA THR A 388 12.24 8.44 -8.38
C THR A 388 12.74 7.18 -7.66
N SER A 389 13.41 7.27 -6.50
CA SER A 389 14.06 6.13 -5.83
C SER A 389 13.18 4.90 -5.59
N PHE A 390 11.87 5.11 -5.44
CA PHE A 390 10.89 4.07 -5.13
C PHE A 390 9.94 3.78 -6.29
N VAL A 391 10.23 4.30 -7.48
CA VAL A 391 9.45 4.02 -8.70
C VAL A 391 9.89 2.66 -9.23
N SER A 392 8.92 1.83 -9.60
CA SER A 392 9.17 0.52 -10.21
C SER A 392 9.13 0.60 -11.74
N PRO A 393 9.93 -0.22 -12.45
CA PRO A 393 9.90 -0.27 -13.91
C PRO A 393 8.53 -0.76 -14.40
N PRO A 394 7.86 -0.03 -15.30
CA PRO A 394 6.60 -0.47 -15.90
C PRO A 394 6.82 -1.52 -17.01
N ILE A 395 8.06 -1.65 -17.50
CA ILE A 395 8.44 -2.62 -18.52
C ILE A 395 9.10 -3.85 -17.88
N PRO A 396 8.81 -5.07 -18.40
CA PRO A 396 9.34 -6.29 -17.83
C PRO A 396 10.84 -6.42 -18.08
N TYR A 397 11.52 -7.17 -17.19
CA TYR A 397 12.92 -7.56 -17.37
C TYR A 397 13.06 -8.63 -18.47
N GLN A 398 12.99 -8.19 -19.72
CA GLN A 398 13.00 -9.04 -20.91
C GLN A 398 14.12 -8.67 -21.87
N VAL A 399 14.53 -9.66 -22.67
CA VAL A 399 15.58 -9.53 -23.69
C VAL A 399 15.37 -8.32 -24.60
N GLY A 400 14.15 -8.08 -25.10
CA GLY A 400 13.86 -6.96 -26.00
C GLY A 400 14.17 -5.59 -25.37
N SER A 401 13.78 -5.40 -24.11
CA SER A 401 14.06 -4.17 -23.35
C SER A 401 15.56 -3.97 -23.10
N ILE A 402 16.28 -5.06 -22.76
CA ILE A 402 17.74 -5.02 -22.56
C ILE A 402 18.46 -4.65 -23.85
N VAL A 403 18.06 -5.23 -24.99
CA VAL A 403 18.69 -4.95 -26.30
C VAL A 403 18.37 -3.55 -26.79
N GLU A 404 17.14 -3.08 -26.60
CA GLU A 404 16.79 -1.68 -26.89
C GLU A 404 17.65 -0.73 -26.05
N GLY A 405 17.76 -0.96 -24.74
CA GLY A 405 18.60 -0.16 -23.85
C GLY A 405 20.08 -0.18 -24.22
N MET A 406 20.58 -1.34 -24.67
CA MET A 406 21.92 -1.51 -25.20
C MET A 406 22.15 -0.64 -26.44
N ASN A 407 21.24 -0.68 -27.41
CA ASN A 407 21.33 0.08 -28.65
C ASN A 407 21.30 1.59 -28.39
N LEU A 408 20.40 2.05 -27.51
CA LEU A 408 20.32 3.46 -27.08
C LEU A 408 21.60 3.91 -26.39
N SER A 409 22.16 3.07 -25.51
CA SER A 409 23.42 3.37 -24.81
C SER A 409 24.63 3.43 -25.74
N GLN A 410 24.63 2.62 -26.80
CA GLN A 410 25.68 2.64 -27.83
C GLN A 410 25.57 3.88 -28.72
N ALA A 411 24.36 4.23 -29.17
CA ALA A 411 24.11 5.44 -29.97
C ALA A 411 24.53 6.73 -29.23
N ALA A 412 24.24 6.80 -27.92
CA ALA A 412 24.67 7.93 -27.09
C ALA A 412 26.22 8.06 -27.03
N LYS A 413 26.96 6.95 -27.05
CA LYS A 413 28.44 6.97 -27.05
C LYS A 413 29.03 7.45 -28.38
N THR A 414 28.33 7.26 -29.49
CA THR A 414 28.82 7.70 -30.82
C THR A 414 28.60 9.19 -31.07
N ASP A 415 27.57 9.80 -30.48
CA ASP A 415 27.23 11.23 -30.68
C ASP A 415 27.94 12.19 -29.71
N SER A 416 28.63 11.69 -28.69
CA SER A 416 29.44 12.50 -27.79
C SER A 416 30.71 11.77 -27.32
N PRO A 417 31.93 12.28 -27.63
CA PRO A 417 33.17 11.74 -27.08
C PRO A 417 33.30 11.96 -25.56
N ALA A 418 32.34 12.68 -24.95
CA ALA A 418 32.16 12.86 -23.52
C ALA A 418 30.84 12.23 -22.99
N SER A 419 30.31 11.21 -23.66
CA SER A 419 29.18 10.45 -23.11
C SER A 419 29.62 9.62 -21.89
N PRO A 420 28.75 9.52 -20.88
CA PRO A 420 29.13 9.03 -19.56
C PRO A 420 29.69 7.63 -19.67
N SER A 421 30.98 7.50 -19.38
CA SER A 421 31.59 6.20 -19.18
C SER A 421 30.87 5.54 -17.99
N PRO A 422 30.57 4.23 -18.01
CA PRO A 422 30.12 3.51 -16.81
C PRO A 422 31.12 3.69 -15.64
N GLN A 423 32.36 4.06 -15.98
CA GLN A 423 33.49 4.33 -15.08
C GLN A 423 33.45 5.72 -14.40
N GLY A 424 32.48 6.59 -14.71
CA GLY A 424 32.34 7.91 -14.07
C GLY A 424 31.50 7.90 -12.79
N TYR A 425 30.83 6.80 -12.46
CA TYR A 425 30.03 6.69 -11.26
C TYR A 425 30.88 6.12 -10.12
N PRO A 426 30.87 6.71 -8.91
CA PRO A 426 31.65 6.19 -7.79
C PRO A 426 31.25 4.75 -7.49
N SER A 427 32.18 3.81 -7.65
CA SER A 427 31.94 2.35 -7.60
C SER A 427 31.40 1.85 -6.25
N ALA A 428 31.63 2.57 -5.15
CA ALA A 428 31.05 2.23 -3.86
C ALA A 428 29.56 2.63 -3.71
N SER A 429 29.01 3.36 -4.69
CA SER A 429 27.64 3.88 -4.66
C SER A 429 26.68 3.22 -5.64
N SER A 430 27.15 2.43 -6.62
CA SER A 430 26.29 1.76 -7.60
C SER A 430 25.56 0.55 -7.01
N GLU A 431 26.26 -0.25 -6.20
CA GLU A 431 25.69 -1.42 -5.49
C GLU A 431 24.47 -1.09 -4.61
N ARG A 432 24.30 0.19 -4.23
CA ARG A 432 23.20 0.66 -3.38
C ARG A 432 22.20 1.55 -4.11
N ARG A 433 22.23 1.66 -5.44
CA ARG A 433 21.19 2.39 -6.19
C ARG A 433 19.99 1.49 -6.43
N THR A 434 18.80 2.07 -6.44
CA THR A 434 17.60 1.40 -6.96
C THR A 434 17.48 1.63 -8.47
N PRO A 435 16.68 0.82 -9.18
CA PRO A 435 16.34 1.10 -10.59
C PRO A 435 15.76 2.50 -10.78
N GLY A 436 14.96 2.95 -9.81
CA GLY A 436 14.38 4.30 -9.79
C GLY A 436 15.42 5.42 -9.63
N ASP A 437 16.51 5.19 -8.87
CA ASP A 437 17.63 6.15 -8.77
C ASP A 437 18.30 6.33 -10.14
N GLU A 438 18.58 5.23 -10.84
CA GLU A 438 19.18 5.24 -12.19
C GLU A 438 18.27 5.91 -13.21
N PHE A 439 16.97 5.60 -13.17
CA PHE A 439 15.97 6.27 -14.02
C PHE A 439 15.95 7.79 -13.82
N GLY A 440 16.00 8.25 -12.57
CA GLY A 440 16.02 9.68 -12.23
C GLY A 440 17.27 10.39 -12.73
N LEU A 441 18.43 9.74 -12.64
CA LEU A 441 19.70 10.28 -13.15
C LEU A 441 19.68 10.41 -14.67
N LEU A 442 19.23 9.38 -15.39
CA LEU A 442 19.07 9.42 -16.85
C LEU A 442 18.11 10.53 -17.29
N LYS A 443 17.06 10.80 -16.51
CA LYS A 443 16.13 11.90 -16.78
C LYS A 443 16.76 13.28 -16.63
N ALA A 444 17.73 13.44 -15.74
CA ALA A 444 18.45 14.70 -15.55
C ALA A 444 19.52 14.95 -16.64
N GLU A 445 20.14 13.88 -17.15
CA GLU A 445 21.27 13.95 -18.10
C GLU A 445 20.84 13.85 -19.59
N ALA A 446 19.79 13.07 -19.90
CA ALA A 446 19.38 12.72 -21.26
C ALA A 446 17.92 13.13 -21.54
N GLY A 447 17.68 14.44 -21.62
CA GLY A 447 16.35 15.04 -21.86
C GLY A 447 15.63 14.57 -23.14
N GLU A 448 16.27 13.79 -24.02
CA GLU A 448 15.73 13.33 -25.31
C GLU A 448 15.08 11.94 -25.27
N LEU A 449 15.33 11.11 -24.25
CA LEU A 449 14.73 9.75 -24.18
C LEU A 449 13.29 9.78 -23.62
N SER A 450 12.40 8.99 -24.21
CA SER A 450 11.08 8.69 -23.62
C SER A 450 11.22 7.89 -22.32
N ASP A 451 10.18 7.87 -21.48
CA ASP A 451 10.23 7.15 -20.20
C ASP A 451 10.40 5.63 -20.39
N GLU A 452 9.79 5.04 -21.42
CA GLU A 452 9.96 3.62 -21.77
C GLU A 452 11.41 3.32 -22.18
N GLN A 453 11.98 4.14 -23.05
CA GLN A 453 13.38 4.02 -23.47
C GLN A 453 14.36 4.17 -22.30
N ARG A 454 14.09 5.07 -21.35
CA ARG A 454 14.90 5.21 -20.13
C ARG A 454 14.89 3.94 -19.31
N TRP A 455 13.72 3.32 -19.12
CA TRP A 455 13.63 2.05 -18.41
C TRP A 455 14.35 0.92 -19.14
N SER A 456 14.32 0.89 -20.48
CA SER A 456 15.11 -0.06 -21.27
C SER A 456 16.61 0.13 -21.04
N VAL A 457 17.09 1.38 -20.99
CA VAL A 457 18.49 1.69 -20.62
C VAL A 457 18.83 1.23 -19.20
N VAL A 458 17.94 1.45 -18.22
CA VAL A 458 18.14 0.96 -16.83
C VAL A 458 18.26 -0.57 -16.80
N ASN A 459 17.36 -1.30 -17.47
CA ASN A 459 17.42 -2.75 -17.57
C ASN A 459 18.75 -3.22 -18.16
N TYR A 460 19.22 -2.57 -19.22
CA TYR A 460 20.54 -2.84 -19.81
C TYR A 460 21.70 -2.59 -18.85
N LEU A 461 21.78 -1.41 -18.23
CA LEU A 461 22.88 -1.04 -17.33
C LEU A 461 23.00 -2.01 -16.16
N ARG A 462 21.86 -2.37 -15.55
CA ARG A 462 21.83 -3.36 -14.46
C ARG A 462 22.24 -4.75 -14.92
N THR A 463 21.79 -5.18 -16.10
CA THR A 463 22.21 -6.46 -16.68
C THR A 463 23.71 -6.47 -16.92
N ALA A 464 24.26 -5.39 -17.48
CA ALA A 464 25.68 -5.26 -17.75
C ALA A 464 26.53 -5.17 -16.47
N GLU A 465 26.03 -4.56 -15.39
CA GLU A 465 26.69 -4.53 -14.08
C GLU A 465 26.67 -5.93 -13.44
N ALA A 466 25.52 -6.59 -13.42
CA ALA A 466 25.40 -7.97 -12.93
C ALA A 466 26.30 -8.95 -13.71
N ALA A 467 26.45 -8.74 -15.01
CA ALA A 467 27.36 -9.50 -15.86
C ALA A 467 28.87 -9.17 -15.63
N GLN A 468 29.21 -8.07 -14.96
CA GLN A 468 30.60 -7.81 -14.55
C GLN A 468 30.97 -8.59 -13.28
N ASP A 469 30.01 -8.76 -12.37
CA ASP A 469 30.15 -9.64 -11.21
C ASP A 469 30.24 -11.12 -11.58
N GLU A 470 29.75 -11.51 -12.76
CA GLU A 470 29.83 -12.86 -13.32
C GLU A 470 31.22 -13.40 -13.63
N ARG A 471 32.30 -12.62 -13.47
CA ARG A 471 33.62 -13.25 -13.28
C ARG A 471 33.63 -14.23 -12.08
N ARG A 472 32.54 -14.30 -11.30
CA ARG A 472 32.24 -15.28 -10.26
C ARG A 472 31.36 -16.47 -10.68
N ILE A 473 30.64 -16.47 -11.82
CA ILE A 473 29.80 -17.63 -12.25
C ILE A 473 30.56 -18.46 -13.30
N GLY A 474 31.00 -19.62 -12.85
CA GLY A 474 31.66 -20.63 -13.67
C GLY A 474 30.75 -21.82 -14.01
N PRO A 475 31.34 -22.95 -14.42
CA PRO A 475 30.61 -24.17 -14.77
C PRO A 475 30.08 -24.95 -13.55
N GLU A 476 30.32 -24.46 -12.32
CA GLU A 476 29.92 -25.13 -11.09
C GLU A 476 28.83 -24.36 -10.34
N VAL A 477 27.79 -25.08 -9.93
CA VAL A 477 26.71 -24.55 -9.09
C VAL A 477 27.21 -24.40 -7.67
N VAL A 478 27.04 -23.19 -7.13
CA VAL A 478 27.20 -22.88 -5.71
C VAL A 478 25.85 -23.04 -5.01
N PRO A 479 25.73 -23.95 -4.03
CA PRO A 479 24.51 -24.11 -3.23
C PRO A 479 24.16 -22.84 -2.46
N ASP A 480 22.87 -22.54 -2.35
CA ASP A 480 22.29 -21.36 -1.70
C ASP A 480 22.80 -20.02 -2.28
N GLY A 481 23.38 -20.07 -3.50
CA GLY A 481 24.00 -18.94 -4.19
C GLY A 481 23.15 -18.32 -5.31
N ALA A 482 21.82 -18.40 -5.22
CA ALA A 482 20.91 -17.80 -6.21
C ALA A 482 20.83 -16.28 -6.05
N TRP A 483 21.30 -15.53 -7.05
CA TRP A 483 21.26 -14.06 -7.05
C TRP A 483 21.03 -13.44 -8.43
N LEU A 484 21.48 -14.09 -9.52
CA LEU A 484 21.41 -13.54 -10.88
C LEU A 484 20.15 -14.00 -11.64
N ALA A 485 19.21 -13.10 -11.90
CA ALA A 485 17.98 -13.41 -12.62
C ALA A 485 18.21 -13.56 -14.14
N ALA A 486 17.63 -14.59 -14.75
CA ALA A 486 17.68 -14.77 -16.20
C ALA A 486 16.68 -13.83 -16.92
N PRO A 487 17.11 -13.06 -17.94
CA PRO A 487 16.20 -12.26 -18.76
C PRO A 487 15.14 -13.11 -19.45
N ASP A 488 13.87 -12.72 -19.34
CA ASP A 488 12.77 -13.45 -19.97
C ASP A 488 12.71 -13.19 -21.49
N PHE A 489 12.27 -14.17 -22.27
CA PHE A 489 12.15 -14.06 -23.73
C PHE A 489 11.11 -15.05 -24.29
N PRO A 490 10.53 -14.74 -25.47
CA PRO A 490 9.63 -15.65 -26.16
C PRO A 490 10.39 -16.84 -26.77
N ILE A 491 9.88 -18.04 -26.50
CA ILE A 491 10.31 -19.31 -27.11
C ILE A 491 9.35 -19.59 -28.27
N ALA A 492 9.62 -18.97 -29.41
CA ALA A 492 8.88 -19.18 -30.65
C ALA A 492 9.45 -20.39 -31.42
N MET A 493 8.58 -21.35 -31.74
CA MET A 493 8.92 -22.58 -32.48
C MET A 493 8.08 -22.66 -33.77
N GLY A 494 8.40 -21.83 -34.77
CA GLY A 494 7.66 -21.78 -36.03
C GLY A 494 6.16 -21.51 -35.85
N THR A 495 5.29 -22.42 -36.29
CA THR A 495 3.82 -22.25 -36.24
C THR A 495 3.17 -22.63 -34.90
N LEU A 496 3.96 -23.04 -33.90
CA LEU A 496 3.44 -23.40 -32.57
C LEU A 496 3.14 -22.14 -31.75
N THR A 497 2.23 -22.26 -30.78
CA THR A 497 1.94 -21.18 -29.83
C THR A 497 3.23 -20.80 -29.10
N PRO A 498 3.68 -19.54 -29.17
CA PRO A 498 4.88 -19.11 -28.48
C PRO A 498 4.68 -19.21 -26.96
N GLY A 499 5.64 -19.81 -26.27
CA GLY A 499 5.75 -19.77 -24.81
C GLY A 499 6.76 -18.72 -24.36
N LEU A 500 6.90 -18.50 -23.06
CA LEU A 500 7.94 -17.64 -22.48
C LEU A 500 8.90 -18.47 -21.62
N LEU A 501 10.14 -18.01 -21.47
CA LEU A 501 11.10 -18.66 -20.57
C LEU A 501 10.53 -18.79 -19.14
N ARG A 502 9.83 -17.76 -18.66
CA ARG A 502 9.18 -17.77 -17.34
C ARG A 502 8.10 -18.84 -17.16
N ASP A 503 7.54 -19.41 -18.23
CA ASP A 503 6.51 -20.46 -18.14
C ASP A 503 7.07 -21.78 -17.58
N TYR A 504 8.41 -21.95 -17.60
CA TYR A 504 9.11 -23.08 -16.99
C TYR A 504 9.33 -22.90 -15.48
N ARG A 505 9.15 -21.69 -14.93
CA ARG A 505 9.33 -21.42 -13.49
C ARG A 505 8.41 -22.33 -12.66
N ASN A 506 8.91 -22.76 -11.50
CA ASN A 506 8.30 -23.75 -10.60
C ASN A 506 8.03 -25.14 -11.20
N ARG A 507 8.41 -25.39 -12.47
CA ARG A 507 8.15 -26.67 -13.16
C ARG A 507 9.44 -27.38 -13.55
N LYS A 508 10.31 -26.71 -14.31
CA LYS A 508 11.54 -27.28 -14.87
C LYS A 508 12.69 -26.28 -14.75
N MET A 509 13.91 -26.82 -14.67
CA MET A 509 15.13 -26.06 -14.94
C MET A 509 15.27 -25.89 -16.45
N VAL A 510 15.97 -24.85 -16.90
CA VAL A 510 16.23 -24.61 -18.32
C VAL A 510 17.72 -24.62 -18.59
N LEU A 511 18.16 -25.45 -19.54
CA LEU A 511 19.50 -25.39 -20.11
C LEU A 511 19.40 -24.61 -21.43
N LEU A 512 19.73 -23.33 -21.38
CA LEU A 512 19.77 -22.45 -22.55
C LEU A 512 21.09 -22.67 -23.30
N VAL A 513 21.01 -23.04 -24.58
CA VAL A 513 22.16 -23.38 -25.41
C VAL A 513 22.27 -22.39 -26.57
N LEU A 514 23.25 -21.49 -26.51
CA LEU A 514 23.62 -20.61 -27.60
C LEU A 514 24.64 -21.34 -28.48
N TYR A 515 24.27 -21.70 -29.71
CA TYR A 515 25.10 -22.58 -30.55
C TYR A 515 25.41 -21.98 -31.93
N SER A 516 26.63 -22.19 -32.41
CA SER A 516 27.06 -21.81 -33.77
C SER A 516 27.53 -23.05 -34.53
N LEU A 517 27.03 -23.24 -35.76
CA LEU A 517 27.46 -24.33 -36.65
C LEU A 517 28.60 -23.86 -37.57
N PRO A 518 29.58 -24.72 -37.90
CA PRO A 518 29.63 -26.16 -37.60
C PRO A 518 30.14 -26.51 -36.20
N ASP A 519 30.73 -25.57 -35.47
CA ASP A 519 31.51 -25.83 -34.25
C ASP A 519 30.73 -26.55 -33.14
N SER A 520 29.44 -26.25 -32.98
CA SER A 520 28.57 -26.84 -31.97
C SER A 520 27.94 -28.18 -32.38
N ARG A 521 28.19 -28.68 -33.60
CA ARG A 521 27.43 -29.82 -34.17
C ARG A 521 27.54 -31.09 -33.32
N GLU A 522 28.74 -31.40 -32.85
CA GLU A 522 28.97 -32.59 -32.03
C GLU A 522 28.21 -32.49 -30.70
N ARG A 523 28.26 -31.33 -30.04
CA ARG A 523 27.58 -31.09 -28.77
C ARG A 523 26.06 -31.12 -28.90
N MET A 524 25.50 -30.50 -29.93
CA MET A 524 24.06 -30.56 -30.21
C MET A 524 23.57 -31.99 -30.47
N THR A 525 24.39 -32.82 -31.14
CA THR A 525 24.10 -34.25 -31.37
C THR A 525 24.12 -35.05 -30.06
N GLU A 526 25.00 -34.71 -29.13
CA GLU A 526 25.03 -35.31 -27.79
C GLU A 526 23.78 -34.94 -26.98
N LEU A 527 23.42 -33.65 -26.94
CA LEU A 527 22.23 -33.17 -26.25
C LEU A 527 20.95 -33.82 -26.80
N ALA A 528 20.83 -33.97 -28.13
CA ALA A 528 19.70 -34.65 -28.75
C ALA A 528 19.58 -36.13 -28.31
N ARG A 529 20.72 -36.83 -28.14
CA ARG A 529 20.72 -38.22 -27.63
C ARG A 529 20.33 -38.30 -26.16
N ARG A 530 20.72 -37.32 -25.34
CA ARG A 530 20.50 -37.32 -23.88
C ARG A 530 19.25 -36.55 -23.43
N TYR A 531 18.54 -35.88 -24.33
CA TYR A 531 17.39 -35.05 -24.00
C TYR A 531 16.35 -35.77 -23.13
N GLY A 532 16.06 -37.04 -23.42
CA GLY A 532 15.14 -37.84 -22.61
C GLY A 532 15.59 -38.00 -21.15
N ALA A 533 16.88 -38.20 -20.89
CA ALA A 533 17.42 -38.30 -19.54
C ALA A 533 17.40 -36.96 -18.80
N LEU A 534 17.77 -35.87 -19.48
CA LEU A 534 17.71 -34.52 -18.93
C LEU A 534 16.26 -34.11 -18.59
N SER A 535 15.31 -34.45 -19.46
CA SER A 535 13.88 -34.18 -19.23
C SER A 535 13.34 -34.89 -17.99
N VAL A 536 13.76 -36.14 -17.74
CA VAL A 536 13.40 -36.90 -16.52
C VAL A 536 13.99 -36.27 -15.26
N LEU A 537 15.20 -35.68 -15.35
CA LEU A 537 15.82 -34.91 -14.26
C LEU A 537 15.18 -33.53 -14.06
N GLY A 538 14.18 -33.18 -14.87
CA GLY A 538 13.45 -31.92 -14.79
C GLY A 538 14.12 -30.75 -15.52
N VAL A 539 14.94 -31.01 -16.54
CA VAL A 539 15.61 -30.00 -17.35
C VAL A 539 14.97 -29.91 -18.73
N GLU A 540 14.61 -28.70 -19.16
CA GLU A 540 14.26 -28.39 -20.54
C GLU A 540 15.47 -27.81 -21.27
N VAL A 541 15.82 -28.35 -22.43
CA VAL A 541 16.89 -27.78 -23.27
C VAL A 541 16.25 -26.76 -24.21
N VAL A 542 16.78 -25.55 -24.29
CA VAL A 542 16.28 -24.51 -25.22
C VAL A 542 17.45 -24.05 -26.07
N ALA A 543 17.39 -24.28 -27.38
CA ALA A 543 18.50 -23.99 -28.28
C ALA A 543 18.25 -22.71 -29.09
N VAL A 544 19.26 -21.83 -29.15
CA VAL A 544 19.21 -20.53 -29.84
C VAL A 544 20.46 -20.37 -30.71
N ALA A 545 20.27 -20.03 -31.98
CA ALA A 545 21.36 -19.76 -32.91
C ALA A 545 21.63 -18.25 -33.05
N PRO A 546 22.89 -17.77 -32.95
CA PRO A 546 23.24 -16.35 -33.06
C PRO A 546 22.79 -15.65 -34.34
N THR A 547 22.86 -16.35 -35.48
CA THR A 547 22.53 -15.82 -36.81
C THR A 547 21.37 -16.62 -37.42
N GLY A 548 20.49 -15.93 -38.17
CA GLY A 548 19.20 -16.48 -38.55
C GLY A 548 19.09 -17.20 -39.89
N SER A 549 18.37 -18.33 -39.92
CA SER A 549 17.70 -18.90 -41.10
C SER A 549 16.35 -19.54 -40.69
N PRO A 550 15.28 -19.53 -41.52
CA PRO A 550 14.02 -20.19 -41.20
C PRO A 550 14.12 -21.73 -41.15
N GLU A 551 15.16 -22.32 -41.73
CA GLU A 551 15.35 -23.77 -41.90
C GLU A 551 16.28 -24.40 -40.84
N ARG A 552 16.56 -23.69 -39.73
CA ARG A 552 17.51 -24.09 -38.66
C ARG A 552 17.29 -25.49 -38.07
N VAL A 553 16.04 -25.95 -37.94
CA VAL A 553 15.75 -27.32 -37.45
C VAL A 553 16.31 -28.37 -38.42
N ALA A 554 16.29 -28.09 -39.73
CA ALA A 554 16.88 -28.95 -40.74
C ALA A 554 18.43 -28.92 -40.70
N GLU A 555 19.04 -27.79 -40.32
CA GLU A 555 20.50 -27.61 -40.24
C GLU A 555 21.18 -28.40 -39.10
N LEU A 556 20.45 -28.61 -38.00
CA LEU A 556 20.87 -29.49 -36.89
C LEU A 556 20.97 -30.97 -37.32
N GLY A 557 20.32 -31.34 -38.42
CA GLY A 557 20.37 -32.68 -39.01
C GLY A 557 19.24 -33.59 -38.56
N ALA A 558 18.92 -34.60 -39.37
CA ALA A 558 17.78 -35.49 -39.16
C ALA A 558 18.05 -36.71 -38.24
N SER A 559 19.28 -36.88 -37.74
CA SER A 559 19.66 -38.10 -36.99
C SER A 559 20.78 -37.84 -35.99
N PRO A 560 20.49 -37.85 -34.67
CA PRO A 560 19.17 -37.99 -34.05
C PRO A 560 18.35 -36.70 -34.16
N PRO A 561 17.00 -36.78 -34.22
CA PRO A 561 16.16 -35.59 -34.26
C PRO A 561 16.28 -34.81 -32.93
N ALA A 562 16.46 -33.50 -33.02
CA ALA A 562 16.37 -32.60 -31.87
C ALA A 562 14.90 -32.46 -31.46
N LEU A 563 14.53 -33.05 -30.32
CA LEU A 563 13.16 -33.03 -29.79
C LEU A 563 12.92 -31.87 -28.80
N PHE A 564 13.97 -31.12 -28.48
CA PHE A 564 13.90 -29.95 -27.62
C PHE A 564 13.53 -28.67 -28.41
N PRO A 565 12.96 -27.65 -27.74
CA PRO A 565 12.67 -26.36 -28.35
C PRO A 565 13.90 -25.71 -29.03
N VAL A 566 13.73 -25.33 -30.30
CA VAL A 566 14.70 -24.52 -31.05
C VAL A 566 14.02 -23.20 -31.40
N VAL A 567 14.59 -22.10 -30.91
CA VAL A 567 14.02 -20.76 -31.10
C VAL A 567 14.21 -20.30 -32.54
N THR A 568 13.11 -19.92 -33.20
CA THR A 568 13.11 -19.52 -34.61
C THR A 568 13.07 -18.01 -34.85
N GLU A 569 12.58 -17.23 -33.88
CA GLU A 569 12.40 -15.78 -33.94
C GLU A 569 13.06 -15.09 -32.75
N GLY A 570 13.48 -13.82 -32.90
CA GLY A 570 14.11 -13.04 -31.82
C GLY A 570 15.50 -13.54 -31.38
N ASN A 571 16.13 -14.41 -32.17
CA ASN A 571 17.39 -15.07 -31.82
C ASN A 571 18.58 -14.10 -31.72
N GLU A 572 18.60 -13.04 -32.52
CA GLU A 572 19.65 -12.01 -32.47
C GLU A 572 19.58 -11.26 -31.13
N ASP A 573 18.39 -10.84 -30.71
CA ASP A 573 18.18 -10.15 -29.44
C ASP A 573 18.50 -11.05 -28.25
N ILE A 574 18.01 -12.30 -28.24
CA ILE A 574 18.29 -13.28 -27.17
C ILE A 574 19.80 -13.48 -27.06
N THR A 575 20.47 -13.68 -28.19
CA THR A 575 21.92 -13.87 -28.21
C THR A 575 22.65 -12.62 -27.75
N ALA A 576 22.22 -11.43 -28.16
CA ALA A 576 22.84 -10.17 -27.74
C ALA A 576 22.72 -9.94 -26.23
N ALA A 577 21.54 -10.16 -25.65
CA ALA A 577 21.32 -10.01 -24.21
C ALA A 577 22.12 -11.04 -23.39
N TYR A 578 22.06 -12.32 -23.75
CA TYR A 578 22.75 -13.37 -22.99
C TYR A 578 24.28 -13.38 -23.21
N ARG A 579 24.79 -12.77 -24.30
CA ARG A 579 26.24 -12.53 -24.47
C ARG A 579 26.79 -11.46 -23.55
N LEU A 580 25.96 -10.64 -22.91
CA LEU A 580 26.42 -9.81 -21.80
C LEU A 580 27.02 -10.71 -20.72
N PHE A 581 26.40 -11.87 -20.48
CA PHE A 581 26.80 -12.81 -19.45
C PHE A 581 27.94 -13.77 -19.85
N ALA A 582 27.93 -14.15 -21.11
CA ALA A 582 28.94 -15.02 -21.71
C ALA A 582 29.56 -14.33 -22.94
N PRO A 583 30.52 -13.42 -22.74
CA PRO A 583 31.12 -12.69 -23.86
C PRO A 583 31.86 -13.62 -24.81
N ALA A 584 31.63 -13.42 -26.12
CA ALA A 584 32.46 -13.91 -27.22
C ALA A 584 32.69 -15.44 -27.30
N ASP A 585 31.63 -16.25 -27.19
CA ASP A 585 31.70 -17.69 -27.46
C ASP A 585 30.97 -18.14 -28.73
N THR A 586 31.54 -19.18 -29.37
CA THR A 586 30.91 -19.97 -30.43
C THR A 586 29.84 -20.91 -29.89
N HIS A 587 29.98 -21.35 -28.63
CA HIS A 587 29.04 -22.22 -27.93
C HIS A 587 28.94 -21.87 -26.45
N THR A 588 27.73 -21.64 -25.95
CA THR A 588 27.48 -21.36 -24.53
C THR A 588 26.31 -22.18 -24.03
N GLU A 589 26.47 -22.80 -22.86
CA GLU A 589 25.35 -23.41 -22.13
C GLU A 589 25.14 -22.66 -20.81
N ILE A 590 23.89 -22.28 -20.53
CA ILE A 590 23.50 -21.51 -19.35
C ILE A 590 22.43 -22.32 -18.62
N LEU A 591 22.72 -22.75 -17.39
CA LEU A 591 21.79 -23.48 -16.56
C LEU A 591 21.00 -22.51 -15.68
N ILE A 592 19.69 -22.49 -15.88
CA ILE A 592 18.72 -21.67 -15.18
C ILE A 592 17.88 -22.59 -14.27
N ASP A 593 17.77 -22.25 -12.99
CA ASP A 593 17.01 -23.06 -12.05
C ASP A 593 15.49 -22.89 -12.18
N ARG A 594 14.73 -23.65 -11.36
CA ARG A 594 13.26 -23.60 -11.37
C ARG A 594 12.69 -22.25 -10.94
N GLN A 595 13.45 -21.40 -10.27
CA GLN A 595 12.98 -20.09 -9.84
C GLN A 595 13.29 -19.00 -10.87
N GLY A 596 14.21 -19.27 -11.79
CA GLY A 596 14.60 -18.39 -12.89
C GLY A 596 15.96 -17.72 -12.69
N TYR A 597 16.81 -18.24 -11.80
CA TYR A 597 18.18 -17.74 -11.62
C TYR A 597 19.18 -18.47 -12.51
N ILE A 598 20.15 -17.75 -13.05
CA ILE A 598 21.34 -18.32 -13.70
C ILE A 598 22.26 -18.91 -12.63
N ARG A 599 22.59 -20.20 -12.75
CA ARG A 599 23.33 -20.96 -11.73
C ARG A 599 24.68 -21.51 -12.18
N ALA A 600 24.85 -21.74 -13.48
CA ALA A 600 26.12 -22.14 -14.06
C ALA A 600 26.19 -21.73 -15.53
N ILE A 601 27.40 -21.40 -15.98
CA ILE A 601 27.67 -21.00 -17.37
C ILE A 601 28.88 -21.80 -17.86
N TRP A 602 28.71 -22.51 -18.97
CA TRP A 602 29.79 -23.15 -19.72
C TRP A 602 30.09 -22.34 -20.96
N ARG A 603 31.36 -21.99 -21.12
CA ARG A 603 31.90 -21.21 -22.24
C ARG A 603 32.80 -22.14 -23.05
N GLY A 604 32.36 -22.60 -24.22
CA GLY A 604 33.12 -23.46 -25.13
C GLY A 604 34.54 -22.97 -25.42
N SER A 605 34.77 -21.65 -25.51
CA SER A 605 36.09 -21.08 -25.81
C SER A 605 37.05 -21.07 -24.61
N GLU A 606 36.54 -20.97 -23.38
CA GLU A 606 37.35 -20.89 -22.14
C GLU A 606 37.43 -22.23 -21.41
N THR A 607 36.30 -22.94 -21.30
CA THR A 607 36.16 -24.18 -20.53
C THR A 607 36.16 -25.44 -21.38
N GLY A 608 36.16 -25.30 -22.71
CA GLY A 608 35.91 -26.39 -23.65
C GLY A 608 34.42 -26.75 -23.71
N MET A 609 34.06 -27.65 -24.63
CA MET A 609 32.68 -28.15 -24.72
C MET A 609 32.33 -28.89 -23.43
N PRO A 610 31.20 -28.57 -22.77
CA PRO A 610 30.83 -29.19 -21.51
C PRO A 610 30.63 -30.71 -21.65
N GLU A 611 31.21 -31.51 -20.76
CA GLU A 611 30.88 -32.93 -20.69
C GLU A 611 29.45 -33.12 -20.17
N ALA A 612 28.67 -34.03 -20.75
CA ALA A 612 27.29 -34.27 -20.32
C ALA A 612 27.19 -34.74 -18.85
N SER A 613 28.20 -35.46 -18.35
CA SER A 613 28.34 -35.83 -16.93
C SER A 613 28.45 -34.60 -16.03
N SER A 614 29.17 -33.57 -16.46
CA SER A 614 29.35 -32.33 -15.70
C SER A 614 28.03 -31.56 -15.56
N VAL A 615 27.29 -31.40 -16.66
CA VAL A 615 25.97 -30.74 -16.64
C VAL A 615 24.99 -31.52 -15.76
N GLN A 616 24.96 -32.85 -15.89
CA GLN A 616 24.12 -33.71 -15.06
C GLN A 616 24.43 -33.55 -13.56
N ALA A 617 25.71 -33.53 -13.19
CA ALA A 617 26.10 -33.37 -11.78
C ALA A 617 25.64 -32.02 -11.19
N GLN A 618 25.68 -30.93 -11.98
CA GLN A 618 25.16 -29.63 -11.52
C GLN A 618 23.64 -29.63 -11.38
N VAL A 619 22.93 -30.29 -12.30
CA VAL A 619 21.47 -30.46 -12.25
C VAL A 619 21.04 -31.25 -11.02
N GLU A 620 21.76 -32.32 -10.69
CA GLU A 620 21.52 -33.12 -9.49
C GLU A 620 21.72 -32.28 -8.21
N LYS A 621 22.77 -31.46 -8.13
CA LYS A 621 22.97 -30.52 -7.02
C LYS A 621 21.79 -29.55 -6.85
N LEU A 622 21.27 -28.97 -7.93
CA LEU A 622 20.11 -28.07 -7.88
C LEU A 622 18.81 -28.79 -7.48
N ASN A 623 18.69 -30.08 -7.77
CA ASN A 623 17.55 -30.88 -7.32
C ASN A 623 17.59 -31.17 -5.82
N GLU A 624 18.78 -31.20 -5.22
CA GLU A 624 18.97 -31.38 -3.76
C GLU A 624 18.84 -30.06 -2.98
N GLU A 625 19.00 -28.92 -3.64
CA GLU A 625 18.87 -27.60 -3.04
C GLU A 625 17.42 -27.32 -2.61
N LYS A 626 17.25 -26.72 -1.43
CA LYS A 626 15.94 -26.24 -0.98
C LYS A 626 15.50 -25.07 -1.85
N THR A 627 14.19 -24.85 -1.94
CA THR A 627 13.61 -23.80 -2.79
C THR A 627 14.35 -22.46 -2.58
N PRO A 628 15.02 -21.92 -3.62
CA PRO A 628 15.72 -20.65 -3.52
C PRO A 628 14.72 -19.51 -3.24
N PRO A 629 15.19 -18.34 -2.77
CA PRO A 629 14.32 -17.20 -2.53
C PRO A 629 13.56 -16.81 -3.82
N PRO A 630 12.34 -16.25 -3.72
CA PRO A 630 11.63 -15.75 -4.89
C PRO A 630 12.45 -14.65 -5.59
N LEU A 631 12.30 -14.55 -6.91
CA LEU A 631 12.91 -13.47 -7.69
C LEU A 631 12.54 -12.11 -7.08
N PRO A 632 13.47 -11.13 -7.06
CA PRO A 632 13.13 -9.76 -6.67
C PRO A 632 11.93 -9.25 -7.48
N GLU A 633 11.05 -8.45 -6.88
CA GLU A 633 9.81 -7.96 -7.53
C GLU A 633 10.03 -7.40 -8.94
N LEU A 634 11.16 -6.72 -9.14
CA LEU A 634 11.63 -6.16 -10.41
C LEU A 634 11.78 -7.18 -11.55
N HIS A 635 11.95 -8.48 -11.24
CA HIS A 635 12.14 -9.57 -12.19
C HIS A 635 10.97 -10.58 -12.21
N ILE A 636 9.91 -10.31 -11.43
CA ILE A 636 8.70 -11.16 -11.37
C ILE A 636 7.81 -10.92 -12.60
N HIS A 637 7.87 -9.71 -13.19
CA HIS A 637 6.98 -9.22 -14.24
C HIS A 637 6.85 -10.09 -15.49
#